data_AF-A0A968JBS9-F1
#
_entry.id   AF-A0A968JBS9-F1
#
_cell.length_a   1.000
_cell.length_b   1.000
_cell.length_c   1.000
_cell.angle_alpha   90.00
_cell.angle_beta   90.00
_cell.angle_gamma   90.00
#
_symmetry.space_group_name_H-M   'P 1'
#
loop_
_entity.id
_entity.type
_entity.pdbx_description
1 polymer ?
#
loop_
_entity_poly.entity_id
_entity_poly.type
_entity_poly.pdbx_seq_one_letter_code
_entity_poly.pdbx_strand_id
1 'polypeptide(L)'
;MNKSYFLSNLVNLEFSPNIDFEQITTKLKEEFSDADTISTFDGLNIFYPDWKFSLRKSNTEPKVRLIVESRYKDQTQKRLNQIKDLL
;
A
#
# COMPACT_ATOMS: atom_id res chain seq x y z
N MET A 1 -20.67 -22.28 12.24
CA MET A 1 -20.12 -20.91 12.30
C MET A 1 -18.60 -21.02 12.39
N ASN A 2 -17.91 -21.06 11.24
CA ASN A 2 -16.45 -21.11 11.24
C ASN A 2 -15.91 -19.69 11.38
N LYS A 3 -15.36 -19.38 12.56
CA LYS A 3 -14.43 -18.28 12.72
C LYS A 3 -13.12 -18.69 12.03
N SER A 4 -13.09 -18.59 10.72
CA SER A 4 -11.87 -18.78 9.95
C SER A 4 -10.91 -17.66 10.35
N TYR A 5 -9.79 -18.05 10.97
CA TYR A 5 -8.66 -17.17 11.22
C TYR A 5 -8.29 -16.48 9.90
N PHE A 6 -8.54 -15.17 9.81
CA PHE A 6 -8.10 -14.35 8.70
C PHE A 6 -6.57 -14.30 8.76
N LEU A 7 -5.90 -15.15 7.98
CA LEU A 7 -4.46 -15.04 7.78
C LEU A 7 -4.20 -13.75 6.98
N SER A 8 -4.08 -12.61 7.66
CA SER A 8 -3.65 -11.37 7.02
C SER A 8 -2.17 -11.48 6.67
N ASN A 9 -1.86 -11.37 5.38
CA ASN A 9 -0.51 -11.38 4.85
C ASN A 9 -0.08 -9.94 4.63
N LEU A 10 0.89 -9.47 5.42
CA LEU A 10 1.38 -8.10 5.41
C LEU A 10 2.86 -8.05 5.01
N VAL A 11 3.21 -7.15 4.10
CA VAL A 11 4.60 -6.84 3.73
C VAL A 11 4.87 -5.36 3.95
N ASN A 12 5.99 -5.04 4.60
CA ASN A 12 6.52 -3.70 4.76
C ASN A 12 7.79 -3.54 3.93
N LEU A 13 7.84 -2.56 3.03
CA LEU A 13 9.04 -2.16 2.32
C LEU A 13 9.44 -0.73 2.69
N GLU A 14 10.73 -0.49 2.74
CA GLU A 14 11.30 0.83 2.97
C GLU A 14 12.14 1.24 1.76
N PHE A 15 11.99 2.49 1.34
CA PHE A 15 12.70 3.08 0.21
C PHE A 15 13.48 4.31 0.65
N SER A 16 14.58 4.60 -0.06
CA SER A 16 15.31 5.86 0.07
C SER A 16 14.38 7.06 -0.19
N PRO A 17 14.66 8.24 0.40
CA PRO A 17 13.76 9.39 0.35
C PRO A 17 13.77 10.09 -1.02
N ASN A 18 14.59 9.63 -1.96
CA ASN A 18 14.79 10.25 -3.28
C ASN A 18 13.64 10.00 -4.27
N ILE A 19 12.52 9.43 -3.81
CA ILE A 19 11.31 9.26 -4.62
C ILE A 19 10.54 10.58 -4.61
N ASP A 20 10.09 11.04 -5.77
CA ASP A 20 9.13 12.14 -5.85
C ASP A 20 7.78 11.68 -5.29
N PHE A 21 7.59 11.93 -3.99
CA PHE A 21 6.44 11.45 -3.25
C PHE A 21 5.10 12.02 -3.75
N GLU A 22 5.09 13.27 -4.22
CA GLU A 22 3.86 13.90 -4.72
C GLU A 22 3.49 13.33 -6.09
N GLN A 23 4.47 13.20 -6.98
CA GLN A 23 4.25 12.58 -8.29
C GLN A 23 3.76 11.14 -8.14
N ILE A 24 4.40 10.34 -7.29
CA ILE A 24 4.04 8.93 -7.15
C ILE A 24 2.69 8.73 -6.47
N THR A 25 2.36 9.53 -5.45
CA THR A 25 1.03 9.43 -4.82
C THR A 25 -0.08 9.89 -5.75
N THR A 26 0.18 10.85 -6.64
CA THR A 26 -0.78 11.25 -7.68
C THR A 26 -1.03 10.09 -8.66
N LYS A 27 0.04 9.49 -9.19
CA LYS A 27 -0.04 8.32 -10.10
C LYS A 27 -0.77 7.14 -9.46
N LEU A 28 -0.49 6.85 -8.19
CA LEU A 28 -1.15 5.76 -7.46
C LEU A 28 -2.63 6.04 -7.19
N LYS A 29 -3.02 7.28 -6.89
CA LYS A 29 -4.44 7.65 -6.74
C LYS A 29 -5.22 7.44 -8.03
N GLU A 30 -4.62 7.75 -9.17
CA GLU A 30 -5.24 7.57 -10.50
C GLU A 30 -5.39 6.08 -10.83
N GLU A 31 -4.31 5.29 -10.68
CA GLU A 31 -4.30 3.85 -10.93
C GLU A 31 -5.30 3.09 -10.05
N PHE A 32 -5.43 3.47 -8.79
CA PHE A 32 -6.31 2.82 -7.81
C PHE A 32 -7.56 3.66 -7.51
N SER A 33 -8.04 4.40 -8.51
CA SER A 33 -9.22 5.28 -8.39
C SER A 33 -10.54 4.51 -8.18
N ASP A 34 -10.53 3.19 -8.41
CA ASP A 34 -11.65 2.27 -8.21
C ASP A 34 -11.72 1.68 -6.78
N ALA A 35 -10.84 2.10 -5.87
CA ALA A 35 -10.85 1.65 -4.49
C ALA A 35 -12.10 2.12 -3.70
N ASP A 36 -12.56 1.31 -2.74
CA ASP A 36 -13.68 1.66 -1.86
C ASP A 36 -13.38 2.90 -1.02
N THR A 37 -12.11 3.10 -0.65
CA THR A 37 -11.68 4.28 0.11
C THR A 37 -10.26 4.68 -0.25
N ILE A 38 -10.12 5.98 -0.50
CA ILE A 38 -8.84 6.67 -0.73
C ILE A 38 -8.71 7.74 0.34
N SER A 39 -7.64 7.68 1.14
CA SER A 39 -7.36 8.66 2.19
C SER A 39 -5.94 9.19 2.07
N THR A 40 -5.76 10.49 2.29
CA THR A 40 -4.46 11.16 2.27
C THR A 40 -3.95 11.51 3.68
N PHE A 41 -4.58 10.96 4.71
CA PHE A 41 -4.16 11.17 6.10
C PHE A 41 -2.91 10.33 6.41
N ASP A 42 -1.81 11.00 6.82
CA ASP A 42 -0.51 10.36 7.10
C ASP A 42 0.04 9.54 5.91
N GLY A 43 -0.03 10.12 4.70
CA GLY A 43 0.36 9.47 3.46
C GLY A 43 -0.86 9.01 2.63
N LEU A 44 -0.60 8.26 1.56
CA LEU A 44 -1.65 7.70 0.71
C LEU A 44 -2.08 6.34 1.25
N ASN A 45 -3.36 6.19 1.55
CA ASN A 45 -3.98 4.94 1.98
C ASN A 45 -5.09 4.55 1.03
N ILE A 46 -5.07 3.29 0.57
CA ILE A 46 -6.01 2.72 -0.39
C ILE A 46 -6.60 1.45 0.21
N PHE A 47 -7.93 1.33 0.19
CA PHE A 47 -8.65 0.21 0.77
C PHE A 47 -9.60 -0.42 -0.26
N TYR A 48 -9.51 -1.74 -0.40
CA TYR A 48 -10.45 -2.61 -1.12
C TYR A 48 -11.02 -3.66 -0.15
N PRO A 49 -12.07 -4.42 -0.52
CA PRO A 49 -12.70 -5.40 0.38
C PRO A 49 -11.76 -6.50 0.90
N ASP A 50 -10.75 -6.86 0.10
CA ASP A 50 -9.86 -8.00 0.37
C ASP A 50 -8.39 -7.62 0.51
N TRP A 51 -8.02 -6.36 0.24
CA TRP A 51 -6.64 -5.89 0.33
C TRP A 51 -6.57 -4.38 0.51
N LYS A 52 -5.44 -3.90 1.01
CA LYS A 52 -5.17 -2.48 1.21
C LYS A 52 -3.68 -2.20 1.08
N PHE A 53 -3.33 -0.95 0.85
CA PHE A 53 -1.95 -0.49 1.00
C PHE A 53 -1.86 0.92 1.57
N SER A 54 -0.68 1.23 2.12
CA SER A 54 -0.32 2.56 2.62
C SER A 54 1.08 2.93 2.11
N LEU A 55 1.20 4.09 1.48
CA LEU A 55 2.47 4.70 1.09
C LEU A 55 2.65 6.00 1.89
N ARG A 56 3.67 6.06 2.76
CA ARG A 56 3.89 7.22 3.64
C ARG A 56 5.35 7.58 3.83
N LYS A 57 5.62 8.86 4.07
CA LYS A 57 6.93 9.32 4.55
C LYS A 57 7.10 8.86 6.01
N SER A 58 8.31 8.46 6.38
CA SER A 58 8.63 8.17 7.77
C SER A 58 8.77 9.47 8.58
N ASN A 59 8.17 9.51 9.77
CA ASN A 59 8.22 10.69 10.64
C ASN A 59 9.58 10.88 11.34
N THR A 60 10.37 9.81 11.48
CA THR A 60 11.60 9.81 12.30
C THR A 60 12.87 9.53 11.51
N GLU A 61 12.75 9.11 10.25
CA GLU A 61 13.89 8.71 9.42
C GLU A 61 13.64 9.19 7.98
N PRO A 62 14.69 9.54 7.21
CA PRO A 62 14.54 10.00 5.84
C PRO A 62 14.27 8.82 4.90
N LYS A 63 13.06 8.23 4.97
CA LYS A 63 12.65 7.08 4.16
C LYS A 63 11.15 7.09 3.87
N VAL A 64 10.76 6.39 2.81
CA VAL A 64 9.35 6.14 2.44
C VAL A 64 9.01 4.70 2.80
N ARG A 65 7.82 4.46 3.35
CA ARG A 65 7.33 3.13 3.69
C ARG A 65 6.14 2.76 2.82
N LEU A 66 6.17 1.57 2.25
CA LEU A 66 5.02 0.92 1.63
C LEU A 66 4.60 -0.27 2.49
N ILE A 67 3.33 -0.27 2.89
CA ILE A 67 2.69 -1.38 3.61
C ILE A 67 1.63 -1.96 2.69
N VAL A 68 1.70 -3.26 2.39
CA VAL A 68 0.68 -3.97 1.60
C VAL A 68 0.12 -5.10 2.44
N GLU A 69 -1.20 -5.16 2.58
CA GLU A 69 -1.89 -6.20 3.34
C GLU A 69 -3.02 -6.80 2.50
N SER A 70 -3.12 -8.12 2.48
CA SER A 70 -4.26 -8.83 1.87
C SER A 70 -4.56 -10.14 2.58
N ARG A 71 -5.68 -10.78 2.21
CA ARG A 71 -6.08 -12.09 2.77
C ARG A 71 -5.17 -13.25 2.36
N TYR A 72 -4.47 -13.14 1.23
CA TYR A 72 -3.72 -14.26 0.65
C TYR A 72 -2.30 -13.84 0.27
N LYS A 73 -1.31 -14.68 0.58
CA LYS A 73 0.11 -14.40 0.28
C LYS A 73 0.35 -14.05 -1.18
N ASP A 74 -0.23 -14.83 -2.11
CA ASP A 74 -0.07 -14.61 -3.55
C ASP A 74 -0.70 -13.29 -4.01
N GLN A 75 -1.83 -12.91 -3.40
CA GLN A 75 -2.47 -11.62 -3.64
C GLN A 75 -1.59 -10.48 -3.11
N THR A 76 -1.03 -10.60 -1.90
CA THR A 76 -0.11 -9.61 -1.34
C THR A 76 1.11 -9.43 -2.26
N GLN A 77 1.72 -10.52 -2.73
CA GLN A 77 2.88 -10.44 -3.63
C GLN A 77 2.51 -9.84 -5.00
N LYS A 78 1.35 -10.21 -5.57
CA LYS A 78 0.87 -9.63 -6.83
C LYS A 78 0.67 -8.13 -6.71
N ARG A 79 -0.01 -7.67 -5.66
CA ARG A 79 -0.27 -6.24 -5.42
C ARG A 79 1.00 -5.47 -5.11
N LEU A 80 1.91 -6.08 -4.35
CA LEU A 80 3.23 -5.51 -4.10
C LEU A 80 4.00 -5.26 -5.39
N ASN A 81 4.06 -6.25 -6.29
CA ASN A 81 4.75 -6.10 -7.57
C ASN A 81 4.08 -5.01 -8.43
N GLN A 82 2.74 -5.01 -8.53
CA GLN A 82 2.00 -3.97 -9.26
C GLN A 82 2.35 -2.57 -8.74
N ILE A 83 2.40 -2.37 -7.42
CA ILE A 83 2.76 -1.06 -6.84
C ILE A 83 4.22 -0.72 -7.15
N LYS A 84 5.14 -1.69 -7.01
CA LYS A 84 6.57 -1.48 -7.28
C LYS A 84 6.87 -1.09 -8.73
N ASP A 85 6.09 -1.58 -9.69
CA ASP A 85 6.24 -1.21 -11.10
C ASP A 85 5.82 0.26 -11.38
N LEU A 86 5.10 0.87 -10.44
CA LEU A 86 4.67 2.26 -10.52
C LEU A 86 5.64 3.22 -9.83
N LEU A 87 6.37 2.74 -8.80
CA LEU A 87 7.38 3.48 -8.01
C LEU A 87 8.68 3.70 -8.79
#